data_AF-A0A535V9N9-F1
#
_entry.id   AF-A0A535V9N9-F1
#
_cell.length_a   1.000
_cell.length_b   1.000
_cell.length_c   1.000
_cell.angle_alpha   90.00
_cell.angle_beta   90.00
_cell.angle_gamma   90.00
#
_symmetry.space_group_name_H-M   'P 1'
#
loop_
_entity.id
_entity.type
_entity.pdbx_description
1 polymer ?
#
loop_
_entity_poly.entity_id
_entity_poly.type
_entity_poly.pdbx_seq_one_letter_code
_entity_poly.pdbx_strand_id
1 'polypeptide(L)'
;MDFVLARQLRDRPAAANRVPFDRGPAVGPLIEPFDVLYEAELPRYEMPADLERIYGRLGFGDRVVYSNFVASLDGVVTLGDRPSAGSVISGRNQADRFLMGLLRACADAVLLGAGTLRATPGHRWTPEHIYPDAAAGFAGLRKKLGRKPQPRLVVFTRSGDIALDHPAVVAGATVVTSEAGARTLGGRLPDSCDVIRADDVTRAVGELRLRGYEVLLTEGGPHLLGELVQAGLLDEAFLTISPVIAGRDVDARLGMVASVEFLPDRQLWSRLLSARRHEDFLFLRYGLGKS
;
A
#
# COMPACT_ATOMS: atom_id res chain seq x y z
N MET A 1 -51.14 -12.42 -18.11
CA MET A 1 -49.91 -12.82 -18.81
C MET A 1 -48.78 -11.93 -18.31
N ASP A 2 -47.85 -12.33 -17.45
CA ASP A 2 -47.62 -13.64 -16.83
C ASP A 2 -46.99 -13.45 -15.43
N PHE A 3 -47.77 -13.79 -14.40
CA PHE A 3 -47.34 -13.94 -13.02
C PHE A 3 -46.67 -15.32 -12.76
N VAL A 4 -46.21 -16.00 -13.82
CA VAL A 4 -45.71 -17.38 -13.77
C VAL A 4 -44.18 -17.45 -13.94
N LEU A 5 -43.49 -16.39 -14.38
CA LEU A 5 -42.03 -16.35 -14.42
C LEU A 5 -41.36 -15.98 -13.08
N ALA A 6 -42.13 -15.48 -12.11
CA ALA A 6 -41.61 -15.03 -10.81
C ALA A 6 -41.44 -16.14 -9.76
N ARG A 7 -41.67 -17.41 -10.13
CA ARG A 7 -41.67 -18.54 -9.18
C ARG A 7 -40.59 -19.60 -9.41
N GLN A 8 -39.71 -19.44 -10.41
CA GLN A 8 -38.66 -20.42 -10.74
C GLN A 8 -37.21 -19.94 -10.50
N LEU A 9 -37.01 -18.81 -9.81
CA LEU A 9 -35.68 -18.37 -9.36
C LEU A 9 -35.48 -18.52 -7.83
N ARG A 10 -36.34 -19.29 -7.14
CA ARG A 10 -36.30 -19.50 -5.68
C ARG A 10 -35.57 -20.75 -5.21
N ASP A 11 -34.94 -21.52 -6.08
CA ASP A 11 -34.23 -22.76 -5.71
C ASP A 11 -32.74 -22.76 -6.11
N ARG A 12 -32.04 -21.64 -5.91
CA ARG A 12 -30.58 -21.68 -5.75
C ARG A 12 -30.23 -21.39 -4.30
N PRO A 13 -29.51 -22.29 -3.61
CA PRO A 13 -29.14 -22.04 -2.22
C PRO A 13 -28.33 -20.75 -2.15
N ALA A 14 -28.84 -19.81 -1.37
CA ALA A 14 -28.16 -18.60 -0.99
C ALA A 14 -26.75 -18.94 -0.49
N ALA A 15 -25.78 -18.16 -0.93
CA ALA A 15 -24.40 -18.23 -0.47
C ALA A 15 -24.38 -18.34 1.06
N ALA A 16 -24.07 -19.54 1.55
CA ALA A 16 -23.98 -19.80 2.97
C ALA A 16 -22.85 -18.95 3.55
N ASN A 17 -23.21 -18.12 4.54
CA ASN A 17 -22.34 -17.48 5.52
C ASN A 17 -21.00 -18.22 5.67
N ARG A 18 -19.91 -17.60 5.21
CA ARG A 18 -18.55 -18.00 5.55
C ARG A 18 -17.92 -16.90 6.40
N VAL A 19 -18.23 -16.93 7.70
CA VAL A 19 -17.37 -16.35 8.72
C VAL A 19 -16.15 -17.26 8.84
N PRO A 20 -14.90 -16.77 8.83
CA PRO A 20 -13.74 -17.65 8.91
C PRO A 20 -13.66 -18.31 10.30
N PHE A 21 -13.66 -19.64 10.29
CA PHE A 21 -13.37 -20.48 11.45
C PHE A 21 -11.85 -20.57 11.63
N ASP A 22 -11.40 -20.46 12.88
CA ASP A 22 -10.03 -20.67 13.31
C ASP A 22 -9.55 -22.08 12.93
N ARG A 23 -8.45 -22.18 12.17
CA ARG A 23 -7.82 -23.46 11.80
C ARG A 23 -6.37 -23.46 12.28
N GLY A 24 -6.03 -24.49 13.05
CA GLY A 24 -4.65 -24.81 13.45
C GLY A 24 -3.71 -25.04 12.25
N PRO A 25 -2.42 -25.27 12.50
CA PRO A 25 -1.36 -24.99 11.53
C PRO A 25 -1.46 -25.91 10.31
N ALA A 26 -1.79 -25.34 9.16
CA ALA A 26 -1.80 -26.03 7.88
C ALA A 26 -0.49 -25.73 7.13
N VAL A 27 0.22 -26.78 6.72
CA VAL A 27 1.35 -26.69 5.79
C VAL A 27 0.78 -26.65 4.37
N GLY A 28 0.31 -25.48 3.97
CA GLY A 28 -0.27 -25.17 2.65
C GLY A 28 -0.26 -23.64 2.43
N PRO A 29 -0.47 -23.14 1.19
CA PRO A 29 -0.63 -21.69 1.02
C PRO A 29 -1.90 -21.28 1.76
N LEU A 30 -1.81 -20.24 2.59
CA LEU A 30 -2.90 -19.83 3.49
C LEU A 30 -4.08 -19.21 2.76
N ILE A 31 -3.86 -18.77 1.51
CA ILE A 31 -4.88 -18.33 0.55
C ILE A 31 -4.67 -19.04 -0.78
N GLU A 32 -5.72 -19.11 -1.58
CA GLU A 32 -5.62 -19.61 -2.95
C GLU A 32 -4.72 -18.67 -3.79
N PRO A 33 -4.04 -19.21 -4.81
CA PRO A 33 -3.26 -18.38 -5.74
C PRO A 33 -4.10 -17.31 -6.43
N PHE A 34 -3.45 -16.22 -6.79
CA PHE A 34 -4.06 -15.18 -7.61
C PHE A 34 -4.25 -15.69 -9.05
N ASP A 35 -5.44 -15.47 -9.62
CA ASP A 35 -5.67 -15.67 -11.04
C ASP A 35 -4.90 -14.59 -11.83
N VAL A 36 -4.03 -15.01 -12.75
CA VAL A 36 -3.31 -14.09 -13.63
C VAL A 36 -4.20 -13.75 -14.82
N LEU A 37 -4.71 -12.52 -14.88
CA LEU A 37 -5.55 -12.05 -15.98
C LEU A 37 -4.73 -11.42 -17.11
N TYR A 38 -3.64 -10.73 -16.73
CA TYR A 38 -2.71 -10.09 -17.64
C TYR A 38 -1.35 -9.90 -16.97
N GLU A 39 -0.25 -10.12 -17.68
CA GLU A 39 1.10 -9.84 -17.21
C GLU A 39 2.00 -9.47 -18.39
N ALA A 40 2.62 -8.31 -18.33
CA ALA A 40 3.64 -7.87 -19.27
C ALA A 40 5.00 -8.50 -18.93
N GLU A 41 5.97 -8.38 -19.84
CA GLU A 41 7.35 -8.73 -19.52
C GLU A 41 7.95 -7.70 -18.58
N LEU A 42 8.24 -8.12 -17.35
CA LEU A 42 8.69 -7.28 -16.24
C LEU A 42 9.93 -7.90 -15.56
N PRO A 43 10.72 -7.09 -14.85
CA PRO A 43 11.76 -7.61 -13.95
C PRO A 43 11.20 -8.68 -13.01
N ARG A 44 12.04 -9.67 -12.69
CA ARG A 44 11.66 -10.80 -11.84
C ARG A 44 12.69 -10.99 -10.73
N TYR A 45 12.20 -11.12 -9.50
CA TYR A 45 13.01 -11.56 -8.38
C TYR A 45 12.98 -13.07 -8.25
N GLU A 46 14.04 -13.63 -7.68
CA GLU A 46 14.04 -15.02 -7.25
C GLU A 46 13.31 -15.13 -5.90
N MET A 47 12.00 -15.33 -5.95
CA MET A 47 11.18 -15.34 -4.74
C MET A 47 11.24 -16.70 -4.00
N PRO A 48 10.96 -16.73 -2.69
CA PRO A 48 10.59 -17.95 -1.99
C PRO A 48 9.38 -18.63 -2.65
N ALA A 49 9.44 -19.96 -2.77
CA ALA A 49 8.46 -20.74 -3.54
C ALA A 49 7.03 -20.66 -2.98
N ASP A 50 6.89 -20.47 -1.68
CA ASP A 50 5.61 -20.28 -1.00
C ASP A 50 4.93 -18.96 -1.42
N LEU A 51 5.70 -17.87 -1.53
CA LEU A 51 5.22 -16.57 -2.01
C LEU A 51 4.93 -16.59 -3.51
N GLU A 52 5.83 -17.17 -4.31
CA GLU A 52 5.69 -17.26 -5.77
C GLU A 52 4.48 -18.11 -6.17
N ARG A 53 4.19 -19.19 -5.43
CA ARG A 53 3.00 -20.00 -5.66
C ARG A 53 1.70 -19.23 -5.45
N ILE A 54 1.67 -18.27 -4.52
CA ILE A 54 0.46 -17.48 -4.24
C ILE A 54 0.33 -16.34 -5.26
N TYR A 55 1.34 -15.50 -5.41
CA TYR A 55 1.22 -14.29 -6.23
C TYR A 55 1.53 -14.50 -7.71
N GLY A 56 2.38 -15.48 -8.03
CA GLY A 56 3.11 -15.54 -9.29
C GLY A 56 4.35 -14.64 -9.26
N ARG A 57 4.75 -14.14 -10.43
CA ARG A 57 5.98 -13.36 -10.61
C ARG A 57 5.84 -11.95 -10.03
N LEU A 58 6.92 -11.45 -9.43
CA LEU A 58 7.07 -10.06 -9.01
C LEU A 58 8.54 -9.64 -9.11
N GLY A 59 8.77 -8.36 -9.41
CA GLY A 59 10.08 -7.75 -9.44
C GLY A 59 10.00 -6.30 -9.88
N PHE A 60 11.04 -5.54 -9.53
CA PHE A 60 11.21 -4.14 -9.88
C PHE A 60 12.61 -3.91 -10.45
N GLY A 61 12.82 -2.74 -11.07
CA GLY A 61 14.16 -2.25 -11.35
C GLY A 61 14.94 -1.93 -10.08
N ASP A 62 16.25 -1.72 -10.20
CA ASP A 62 17.15 -1.48 -9.07
C ASP A 62 16.80 -0.21 -8.27
N ARG A 63 16.15 0.75 -8.93
CA ARG A 63 15.67 2.01 -8.37
C ARG A 63 14.24 2.26 -8.81
N VAL A 64 13.33 2.34 -7.85
CA VAL A 64 11.89 2.48 -8.12
C VAL A 64 11.18 3.17 -6.96
N VAL A 65 10.20 4.01 -7.26
CA VAL A 65 9.18 4.46 -6.31
C VAL A 65 7.84 3.90 -6.77
N TYR A 66 7.20 3.11 -5.92
CA TYR A 66 5.92 2.48 -6.24
C TYR A 66 4.92 2.71 -5.12
N SER A 67 3.65 2.82 -5.48
CA SER A 67 2.56 2.99 -4.51
C SER A 67 1.78 1.71 -4.32
N ASN A 68 1.16 1.54 -3.14
CA ASN A 68 0.15 0.52 -2.91
C ASN A 68 -1.10 1.14 -2.27
N PHE A 69 -2.24 1.02 -2.94
CA PHE A 69 -3.53 1.52 -2.47
C PHE A 69 -4.63 0.49 -2.71
N VAL A 70 -5.67 0.59 -1.90
CA VAL A 70 -6.97 -0.03 -2.16
C VAL A 70 -8.01 1.07 -2.39
N ALA A 71 -8.87 0.89 -3.39
CA ALA A 71 -9.97 1.77 -3.71
C ALA A 71 -11.30 1.01 -3.73
N SER A 72 -12.39 1.69 -3.39
CA SER A 72 -13.75 1.27 -3.74
C SER A 72 -13.97 1.31 -5.25
N LEU A 73 -15.04 0.69 -5.74
CA LEU A 73 -15.46 0.74 -7.15
C LEU A 73 -15.65 2.17 -7.66
N ASP A 74 -16.12 3.08 -6.80
CA ASP A 74 -16.31 4.50 -7.09
C ASP A 74 -15.08 5.38 -6.74
N GLY A 75 -13.91 4.76 -6.61
CA GLY A 75 -12.61 5.44 -6.56
C GLY A 75 -12.29 6.14 -5.24
N VAL A 76 -12.91 5.74 -4.13
CA VAL A 76 -12.59 6.27 -2.79
C VAL A 76 -11.50 5.43 -2.14
N VAL A 77 -10.49 6.09 -1.56
CA VAL A 77 -9.40 5.43 -0.81
C VAL A 77 -9.33 5.88 0.66
N THR A 78 -10.01 6.97 1.02
CA THR A 78 -10.10 7.45 2.41
C THR A 78 -11.56 7.68 2.84
N LEU A 79 -11.87 7.42 4.12
CA LEU A 79 -13.20 7.57 4.71
C LEU A 79 -13.24 8.71 5.75
N GLY A 80 -12.45 9.77 5.54
CA GLY A 80 -12.29 10.88 6.48
C GLY A 80 -11.54 10.49 7.77
N ASP A 81 -11.91 11.10 8.89
CA ASP A 81 -11.25 10.94 10.20
C ASP A 81 -11.59 9.63 10.94
N ARG A 82 -12.32 8.72 10.27
CA ARG A 82 -12.73 7.42 10.83
C ARG A 82 -11.59 6.39 10.72
N PRO A 83 -11.53 5.37 11.60
CA PRO A 83 -10.41 4.43 11.68
C PRO A 83 -10.08 3.74 10.34
N SER A 84 -8.77 3.47 10.12
CA SER A 84 -8.14 2.82 8.96
C SER A 84 -9.05 2.56 7.75
N ALA A 85 -9.26 3.61 6.95
CA ALA A 85 -10.09 3.56 5.74
C ALA A 85 -9.73 2.39 4.82
N GLY A 86 -8.44 2.11 4.63
CA GLY A 86 -7.97 0.99 3.80
C GLY A 86 -8.50 -0.36 4.27
N SER A 87 -8.47 -0.65 5.58
CA SER A 87 -8.96 -1.91 6.12
C SER A 87 -10.48 -2.10 6.00
N VAL A 88 -11.22 -1.00 6.04
CA VAL A 88 -12.68 -0.99 5.86
C VAL A 88 -13.01 -1.20 4.38
N ILE A 89 -12.34 -0.46 3.49
CA ILE A 89 -12.53 -0.57 2.04
C ILE A 89 -12.14 -1.96 1.55
N SER A 90 -11.01 -2.52 1.99
CA SER A 90 -10.60 -3.87 1.60
C SER A 90 -11.39 -4.98 2.30
N GLY A 91 -12.22 -4.66 3.29
CA GLY A 91 -12.89 -5.66 4.12
C GLY A 91 -11.91 -6.59 4.86
N ARG A 92 -10.67 -6.13 5.08
CA ARG A 92 -9.55 -6.95 5.60
C ARG A 92 -9.30 -8.21 4.76
N ASN A 93 -9.54 -8.14 3.45
CA ASN A 93 -9.31 -9.25 2.52
C ASN A 93 -7.87 -9.79 2.66
N GLN A 94 -7.75 -11.12 2.76
CA GLN A 94 -6.46 -11.77 3.03
C GLN A 94 -5.49 -11.67 1.85
N ALA A 95 -5.98 -11.67 0.60
CA ALA A 95 -5.14 -11.49 -0.58
C ALA A 95 -4.59 -10.05 -0.67
N ASP A 96 -5.40 -9.03 -0.35
CA ASP A 96 -4.93 -7.64 -0.25
C ASP A 96 -3.86 -7.44 0.83
N ARG A 97 -4.08 -8.03 2.02
CA ARG A 97 -3.09 -8.01 3.11
C ARG A 97 -1.81 -8.77 2.75
N PHE A 98 -1.93 -9.91 2.09
CA PHE A 98 -0.80 -10.69 1.60
C PHE A 98 0.02 -9.87 0.59
N LEU A 99 -0.63 -9.24 -0.40
CA LEU A 99 0.04 -8.39 -1.38
C LEU A 99 0.71 -7.20 -0.70
N MET A 100 0.06 -6.54 0.24
CA MET A 100 0.66 -5.47 1.03
C MET A 100 1.93 -5.94 1.76
N GLY A 101 1.89 -7.13 2.39
CA GLY A 101 3.06 -7.74 3.01
C GLY A 101 4.19 -8.01 2.01
N LEU A 102 3.86 -8.58 0.85
CA LEU A 102 4.80 -8.88 -0.23
C LEU A 102 5.47 -7.61 -0.78
N LEU A 103 4.69 -6.55 -1.01
CA LEU A 103 5.19 -5.26 -1.49
C LEU A 103 6.10 -4.58 -0.45
N ARG A 104 5.75 -4.64 0.84
CA ARG A 104 6.63 -4.18 1.93
C ARG A 104 7.92 -5.01 2.01
N ALA A 105 7.84 -6.32 1.72
CA ALA A 105 9.01 -7.19 1.73
C ALA A 105 10.00 -6.82 0.61
N CYS A 106 9.52 -6.29 -0.52
CA CYS A 106 10.39 -5.81 -1.60
C CYS A 106 11.09 -4.47 -1.29
N ALA A 107 10.51 -3.65 -0.41
CA ALA A 107 10.93 -2.27 -0.18
C ALA A 107 12.18 -2.13 0.70
N ASP A 108 13.02 -1.15 0.39
CA ASP A 108 14.03 -0.64 1.33
C ASP A 108 13.38 0.21 2.43
N ALA A 109 12.40 1.03 2.03
CA ALA A 109 11.68 1.95 2.91
C ALA A 109 10.19 2.06 2.54
N VAL A 110 9.35 2.28 3.56
CA VAL A 110 7.91 2.53 3.41
C VAL A 110 7.60 3.96 3.82
N LEU A 111 7.08 4.74 2.87
CA LEU A 111 6.80 6.16 2.98
C LEU A 111 5.32 6.36 3.30
N LEU A 112 5.04 7.16 4.34
CA LEU A 112 3.70 7.65 4.57
C LEU A 112 3.60 9.04 5.19
N GLY A 113 2.45 9.69 5.03
CA GLY A 113 2.14 10.96 5.68
C GLY A 113 1.75 10.79 7.17
N ALA A 114 2.08 11.76 8.02
CA ALA A 114 1.75 11.73 9.45
C ALA A 114 0.24 11.62 9.75
N GLY A 115 -0.63 12.06 8.83
CA GLY A 115 -2.08 11.83 8.94
C GLY A 115 -2.44 10.34 8.91
N THR A 116 -1.84 9.57 7.99
CA THR A 116 -2.00 8.11 7.91
C THR A 116 -1.48 7.44 9.18
N LEU A 117 -0.34 7.88 9.69
CA LEU A 117 0.23 7.36 10.95
C LEU A 117 -0.76 7.50 12.12
N ARG A 118 -1.37 8.68 12.28
CA ARG A 118 -2.35 8.94 13.35
C ARG A 118 -3.63 8.13 13.18
N ALA A 119 -4.08 7.92 11.95
CA ALA A 119 -5.33 7.20 11.66
C ALA A 119 -5.26 5.68 11.91
N THR A 120 -4.07 5.12 12.12
CA THR A 120 -3.86 3.67 12.32
C THR A 120 -3.05 3.37 13.58
N PRO A 121 -3.60 3.67 14.77
CA PRO A 121 -2.88 3.46 16.03
C PRO A 121 -2.48 1.98 16.20
N GLY A 122 -1.22 1.75 16.57
CA GLY A 122 -0.68 0.42 16.83
C GLY A 122 -0.25 -0.37 15.59
N HIS A 123 -0.48 0.17 14.39
CA HIS A 123 -0.07 -0.48 13.14
C HIS A 123 1.45 -0.43 12.97
N ARG A 124 2.05 -1.49 12.41
CA ARG A 124 3.45 -1.48 11.97
C ARG A 124 3.52 -1.68 10.45
N TRP A 125 4.39 -0.92 9.80
CA TRP A 125 4.63 -1.00 8.35
C TRP A 125 5.65 -2.07 7.97
N THR A 126 5.58 -3.22 8.64
CA THR A 126 6.43 -4.38 8.34
C THR A 126 5.62 -5.48 7.65
N PRO A 127 6.27 -6.34 6.84
CA PRO A 127 5.59 -7.44 6.14
C PRO A 127 4.88 -8.41 7.09
N GLU A 128 5.57 -8.83 8.15
CA GLU A 128 5.09 -9.79 9.13
C GLU A 128 3.95 -9.27 10.01
N HIS A 129 3.82 -7.94 10.16
CA HIS A 129 2.71 -7.36 10.90
C HIS A 129 1.39 -7.44 10.12
N ILE A 130 1.43 -7.16 8.81
CA ILE A 130 0.21 -7.14 8.01
C ILE A 130 -0.27 -8.55 7.64
N TYR A 131 0.66 -9.49 7.43
CA TYR A 131 0.35 -10.87 7.10
C TYR A 131 1.31 -11.84 7.80
N PRO A 132 1.06 -12.18 9.08
CA PRO A 132 1.97 -12.98 9.91
C PRO A 132 2.28 -14.37 9.35
N ASP A 133 1.30 -14.99 8.69
CA ASP A 133 1.42 -16.39 8.29
C ASP A 133 2.45 -16.60 7.16
N ALA A 134 2.83 -15.54 6.44
CA ALA A 134 3.91 -15.55 5.44
C ALA A 134 5.20 -14.87 5.91
N ALA A 135 5.36 -14.60 7.22
CA ALA A 135 6.50 -13.88 7.78
C ALA A 135 7.86 -14.52 7.42
N ALA A 136 7.95 -15.86 7.44
CA ALA A 136 9.16 -16.58 7.07
C ALA A 136 9.51 -16.39 5.58
N GLY A 137 8.51 -16.47 4.70
CA GLY A 137 8.66 -16.18 3.28
C GLY A 137 9.11 -14.74 3.04
N PHE A 138 8.48 -13.76 3.69
CA PHE A 138 8.89 -12.35 3.58
C PHE A 138 10.32 -12.11 4.04
N ALA A 139 10.73 -12.69 5.17
CA ALA A 139 12.10 -12.59 5.66
C ALA A 139 13.10 -13.24 4.69
N GLY A 140 12.75 -14.40 4.11
CA GLY A 140 13.54 -15.06 3.08
C GLY A 140 13.70 -14.21 1.82
N LEU A 141 12.63 -13.58 1.35
CA LEU A 141 12.66 -12.66 0.20
C LEU A 141 13.57 -11.47 0.48
N ARG A 142 13.41 -10.81 1.63
CA ARG A 142 14.25 -9.67 2.03
C ARG A 142 15.73 -10.04 2.04
N LYS A 143 16.08 -11.21 2.59
CA LYS A 143 17.45 -11.72 2.61
C LYS A 143 18.00 -11.93 1.20
N LYS A 144 17.23 -12.58 0.30
CA LYS A 144 17.64 -12.79 -1.10
C LYS A 144 17.86 -11.47 -1.84
N LEU A 145 17.06 -10.45 -1.55
CA LEU A 145 17.18 -9.10 -2.12
C LEU A 145 18.27 -8.25 -1.45
N GLY A 146 19.02 -8.77 -0.46
CA GLY A 146 20.04 -8.02 0.26
C GLY A 146 19.49 -6.89 1.13
N ARG A 147 18.20 -6.93 1.48
CA ARG A 147 17.50 -5.89 2.26
C ARG A 147 17.69 -6.11 3.76
N LYS A 148 17.63 -5.02 4.53
CA LYS A 148 17.57 -5.08 6.01
C LYS A 148 16.37 -5.91 6.48
N PRO A 149 16.40 -6.54 7.68
CA PRO A 149 15.31 -7.41 8.16
C PRO A 149 13.91 -6.79 8.08
N GLN A 150 13.79 -5.48 8.34
CA GLN A 150 12.55 -4.71 8.17
C GLN A 150 12.81 -3.49 7.28
N PRO A 151 11.82 -3.01 6.52
CA PRO A 151 11.94 -1.77 5.78
C PRO A 151 12.00 -0.56 6.73
N ARG A 152 12.71 0.50 6.35
CA ARG A 152 12.71 1.75 7.12
C ARG A 152 11.35 2.44 6.98
N LEU A 153 10.69 2.73 8.09
CA LEU A 153 9.53 3.62 8.07
C LEU A 153 9.98 5.07 7.84
N VAL A 154 9.39 5.76 6.87
CA VAL A 154 9.61 7.17 6.57
C VAL A 154 8.30 7.94 6.71
N VAL A 155 8.26 8.91 7.63
CA VAL A 155 7.05 9.68 7.94
C VAL A 155 7.21 11.11 7.44
N PHE A 156 6.32 11.55 6.55
CA PHE A 156 6.27 12.90 6.02
C PHE A 156 5.33 13.78 6.85
N THR A 157 5.83 14.93 7.28
CA THR A 157 5.03 15.96 7.95
C THR A 157 5.60 17.35 7.70
N ARG A 158 4.78 18.34 7.34
CA ARG A 158 5.27 19.72 7.19
C ARG A 158 5.46 20.42 8.55
N SER A 159 4.57 20.15 9.50
CA SER A 159 4.51 20.85 10.80
C SER A 159 5.42 20.26 11.87
N GLY A 160 5.95 19.06 11.66
CA GLY A 160 6.64 18.29 12.70
C GLY A 160 5.69 17.60 13.69
N ASP A 161 4.37 17.75 13.52
CA ASP A 161 3.38 17.07 14.36
C ASP A 161 3.30 15.58 14.03
N ILE A 162 3.79 14.75 14.95
CA ILE A 162 3.90 13.29 14.85
C ILE A 162 3.49 12.68 16.20
N ALA A 163 2.78 11.56 16.14
CA ALA A 163 2.53 10.70 17.30
C ALA A 163 3.84 10.00 17.72
N LEU A 164 4.62 10.65 18.60
CA LEU A 164 5.94 10.17 19.04
C LEU A 164 5.89 8.84 19.81
N ASP A 165 4.77 8.58 20.47
CA ASP A 165 4.47 7.35 21.21
C ASP A 165 3.98 6.20 20.30
N HIS A 166 3.76 6.48 19.02
CA HIS A 166 3.30 5.46 18.08
C HIS A 166 4.32 4.31 18.00
N PRO A 167 3.91 3.03 18.14
CA PRO A 167 4.85 1.90 18.20
C PRO A 167 5.79 1.77 16.99
N ALA A 168 5.33 2.22 15.82
CA ALA A 168 6.14 2.25 14.60
C ALA A 168 7.20 3.38 14.61
N VAL A 169 6.93 4.50 15.28
CA VAL A 169 7.92 5.59 15.46
C VAL A 169 8.96 5.16 16.49
N VAL A 170 8.52 4.61 17.63
CA VAL A 170 9.42 4.09 18.68
C VAL A 170 10.41 3.04 18.14
N ALA A 171 9.97 2.22 17.18
CA ALA A 171 10.81 1.21 16.53
C ALA A 171 11.91 1.77 15.60
N GLY A 172 11.91 3.09 15.32
CA GLY A 172 12.93 3.77 14.54
C GLY A 172 12.45 4.20 13.15
N ALA A 173 11.89 5.40 13.08
CA ALA A 173 11.43 6.04 11.84
C ALA A 173 12.37 7.17 11.38
N THR A 174 12.45 7.38 10.07
CA THR A 174 13.01 8.61 9.50
C THR A 174 11.88 9.62 9.30
N VAL A 175 12.00 10.80 9.88
CA VAL A 175 11.01 11.87 9.75
C VAL A 175 11.46 12.85 8.68
N VAL A 176 10.67 13.00 7.62
CA VAL A 176 10.86 14.03 6.60
C VAL A 176 10.01 15.23 6.97
N THR A 177 10.63 16.38 7.18
CA THR A 177 9.91 17.60 7.58
C THR A 177 10.59 18.89 7.12
N SER A 178 9.87 20.01 7.23
CA SER A 178 10.41 21.35 6.96
C SER A 178 11.37 21.80 8.05
N GLU A 179 12.14 22.88 7.82
CA GLU A 179 12.98 23.48 8.86
C GLU A 179 12.17 23.92 10.09
N ALA A 180 10.95 24.42 9.87
CA ALA A 180 10.05 24.78 10.96
C ALA A 180 9.57 23.54 11.73
N GLY A 181 9.20 22.46 11.02
CA GLY A 181 8.79 21.21 11.65
C GLY A 181 9.92 20.53 12.43
N ALA A 182 11.16 20.60 11.94
CA ALA A 182 12.33 20.11 12.65
C ALA A 182 12.55 20.85 13.98
N ARG A 183 12.32 22.18 14.00
CA ARG A 183 12.33 22.98 15.23
C ARG A 183 11.21 22.58 16.19
N THR A 184 10.00 22.35 15.67
CA THR A 184 8.85 21.87 16.47
C THR A 184 9.13 20.51 17.13
N LEU A 185 9.80 19.60 16.42
CA LEU A 185 10.19 18.31 16.97
C LEU A 185 11.15 18.45 18.15
N GLY A 186 12.01 19.47 18.15
CA GLY A 186 12.81 19.87 19.32
C GLY A 186 13.65 18.75 19.95
N GLY A 187 14.07 17.75 19.16
CA GLY A 187 14.80 16.59 19.67
C GLY A 187 13.95 15.57 20.45
N ARG A 188 12.62 15.67 20.41
CA ARG A 188 11.69 14.76 21.10
C ARG A 188 11.56 13.38 20.45
N LEU A 189 12.23 13.16 19.32
CA LEU A 189 12.22 11.87 18.65
C LEU A 189 13.08 10.87 19.43
N PRO A 190 12.68 9.58 19.49
CA PRO A 190 13.52 8.52 20.02
C PRO A 190 14.88 8.45 19.29
N ASP A 191 15.94 8.01 19.98
CA ASP A 191 17.30 7.88 19.40
C ASP A 191 17.37 6.93 18.19
N SER A 192 16.40 6.02 18.06
CA SER A 192 16.25 5.12 16.91
C SER A 192 15.77 5.82 15.63
N CYS A 193 15.30 7.07 15.77
CA CYS A 193 14.78 7.90 14.70
C CYS A 193 15.81 8.92 14.21
N ASP A 194 15.58 9.42 13.01
CA ASP A 194 16.39 10.48 12.43
C ASP A 194 15.49 11.46 11.65
N VAL A 195 16.05 12.63 11.29
CA VAL A 195 15.31 13.68 10.58
C VAL A 195 15.97 13.98 9.24
N ILE A 196 15.16 14.08 8.20
CA ILE A 196 15.52 14.69 6.91
C ILE A 196 14.78 16.03 6.83
N ARG A 197 15.55 17.11 6.63
CA ARG A 197 15.00 18.44 6.39
C ARG A 197 14.80 18.65 4.89
N ALA A 198 13.56 18.62 4.44
CA ALA A 198 13.19 18.80 3.04
C ALA A 198 11.82 19.46 2.92
N ASP A 199 11.73 20.48 2.06
CA ASP A 199 10.49 21.24 1.84
C ASP A 199 9.63 20.68 0.69
N ASP A 200 10.20 19.75 -0.08
CA ASP A 200 9.57 19.04 -1.20
C ASP A 200 9.99 17.55 -1.25
N VAL A 201 9.19 16.76 -1.97
CA VAL A 201 9.37 15.31 -2.11
C VAL A 201 10.60 14.93 -2.95
N THR A 202 11.02 15.78 -3.88
CA THR A 202 12.18 15.51 -4.75
C THR A 202 13.46 15.48 -3.93
N ARG A 203 13.67 16.51 -3.10
CA ARG A 203 14.79 16.56 -2.16
C ARG A 203 14.72 15.43 -1.15
N ALA A 204 13.54 15.16 -0.57
CA ALA A 204 13.36 14.07 0.39
C ALA A 204 13.75 12.70 -0.20
N VAL A 205 13.27 12.38 -1.40
CA VAL A 205 13.61 11.14 -2.11
C VAL A 205 15.09 11.11 -2.49
N GLY A 206 15.68 12.25 -2.86
CA GLY A 206 17.13 12.37 -3.09
C GLY A 206 17.96 12.01 -1.85
N GLU A 207 17.60 12.56 -0.69
CA GLU A 207 18.25 12.27 0.60
C GLU A 207 18.11 10.80 1.01
N LEU A 208 16.94 10.19 0.78
CA LEU A 208 16.74 8.75 1.02
C LEU A 208 17.68 7.90 0.15
N ARG A 209 17.84 8.26 -1.13
CA ARG A 209 18.73 7.56 -2.06
C ARG A 209 20.21 7.73 -1.68
N LEU A 210 20.62 8.92 -1.24
CA LEU A 210 21.97 9.13 -0.70
C LEU A 210 22.27 8.24 0.52
N ARG A 211 21.24 7.80 1.24
CA ARG A 211 21.34 6.85 2.37
C ARG A 211 21.21 5.38 1.93
N GLY A 212 21.15 5.11 0.63
CA GLY A 212 21.07 3.77 0.05
C GLY A 212 19.66 3.18 -0.03
N TYR A 213 18.61 3.98 0.16
CA TYR A 213 17.23 3.52 -0.05
C TYR A 213 16.84 3.74 -1.52
N GLU A 214 16.83 2.66 -2.33
CA GLU A 214 16.61 2.74 -3.78
C GLU A 214 15.22 2.25 -4.22
N VAL A 215 14.64 1.31 -3.46
CA VAL A 215 13.32 0.73 -3.70
C VAL A 215 12.35 1.26 -2.63
N LEU A 216 11.54 2.24 -3.02
CA LEU A 216 10.69 3.01 -2.11
C LEU A 216 9.21 2.67 -2.34
N LEU A 217 8.54 2.17 -1.30
CA LEU A 217 7.09 1.94 -1.30
C LEU A 217 6.39 3.12 -0.64
N THR A 218 5.40 3.75 -1.29
CA THR A 218 4.47 4.67 -0.62
C THR A 218 3.11 4.01 -0.39
N GLU A 219 2.63 4.07 0.86
CA GLU A 219 1.27 3.62 1.22
C GLU A 219 0.38 4.83 1.60
N GLY A 220 0.69 5.99 1.02
CA GLY A 220 -0.11 7.21 1.11
C GLY A 220 0.19 8.11 2.31
N GLY A 221 -0.67 9.06 2.69
CA GLY A 221 -2.00 9.28 2.14
C GLY A 221 -2.02 9.95 0.76
N PRO A 222 -3.23 10.26 0.25
CA PRO A 222 -3.44 10.81 -1.09
C PRO A 222 -2.69 12.10 -1.41
N HIS A 223 -2.43 12.95 -0.41
CA HIS A 223 -1.64 14.17 -0.58
C HIS A 223 -0.17 13.86 -0.92
N LEU A 224 0.46 12.93 -0.18
CA LEU A 224 1.84 12.51 -0.45
C LEU A 224 1.96 11.85 -1.82
N LEU A 225 0.99 11.00 -2.19
CA LEU A 225 0.97 10.41 -3.53
C LEU A 225 0.83 11.48 -4.60
N GLY A 226 -0.05 12.47 -4.38
CA GLY A 226 -0.22 13.61 -5.29
C GLY A 226 1.08 14.39 -5.52
N GLU A 227 1.81 14.72 -4.47
CA GLU A 227 3.11 15.38 -4.56
C GLU A 227 4.13 14.53 -5.35
N LEU A 228 4.20 13.22 -5.08
CA LEU A 228 5.11 12.31 -5.79
C LEU A 228 4.78 12.20 -7.29
N VAL A 229 3.51 12.10 -7.65
CA VAL A 229 3.07 12.05 -9.06
C VAL A 229 3.31 13.38 -9.74
N GLN A 230 3.00 14.51 -9.07
CA GLN A 230 3.21 15.85 -9.62
C GLN A 230 4.69 16.10 -9.95
N ALA A 231 5.59 15.63 -9.07
CA ALA A 231 7.04 15.70 -9.22
C ALA A 231 7.63 14.66 -10.20
N GLY A 232 6.82 13.79 -10.81
CA GLY A 232 7.30 12.76 -11.73
C GLY A 232 8.17 11.68 -11.06
N LEU A 233 7.98 11.46 -9.75
CA LEU A 233 8.79 10.54 -8.96
C LEU A 233 8.18 9.14 -8.86
N LEU A 234 6.88 8.98 -9.04
CA LEU A 234 6.20 7.69 -8.99
C LEU A 234 6.43 6.91 -10.29
N ASP A 235 7.07 5.74 -10.19
CA ASP A 235 7.35 4.87 -11.33
C ASP A 235 6.21 3.86 -11.56
N GLU A 236 5.62 3.32 -10.48
CA GLU A 236 4.58 2.30 -10.58
C GLU A 236 3.47 2.48 -9.53
N ALA A 237 2.25 2.05 -9.86
CA ALA A 237 1.11 2.07 -8.96
C ALA A 237 0.46 0.69 -8.86
N PHE A 238 0.46 0.11 -7.66
CA PHE A 238 -0.38 -1.01 -7.29
C PHE A 238 -1.70 -0.49 -6.75
N LEU A 239 -2.79 -0.98 -7.34
CA LEU A 239 -4.14 -0.60 -7.00
C LEU A 239 -5.01 -1.86 -6.87
N THR A 240 -5.47 -2.12 -5.65
CA THR A 240 -6.54 -3.07 -5.39
C THR A 240 -7.90 -2.38 -5.61
N ILE A 241 -8.73 -2.90 -6.49
CA ILE A 241 -10.15 -2.52 -6.61
C ILE A 241 -10.97 -3.49 -5.75
N SER A 242 -11.53 -2.95 -4.68
CA SER A 242 -12.46 -3.65 -3.79
C SER A 242 -13.89 -3.60 -4.35
N PRO A 243 -14.66 -4.70 -4.27
CA PRO A 243 -16.04 -4.78 -4.75
C PRO A 243 -17.04 -4.05 -3.83
N VAL A 244 -16.63 -2.92 -3.25
CA VAL A 244 -17.45 -2.07 -2.38
C VAL A 244 -17.71 -0.73 -3.07
N ILE A 245 -18.88 -0.15 -2.85
CA ILE A 245 -19.17 1.23 -3.20
C ILE A 245 -19.13 2.04 -1.91
N ALA A 246 -18.28 3.06 -1.86
CA ALA A 246 -18.19 3.93 -0.69
C ALA A 246 -19.30 5.00 -0.73
N GLY A 247 -19.48 5.65 -1.88
CA GLY A 247 -20.29 6.86 -2.02
C GLY A 247 -19.56 8.10 -1.50
N ARG A 248 -20.17 9.28 -1.70
CA ARG A 248 -19.70 10.58 -1.21
C ARG A 248 -20.90 11.39 -0.72
N ASP A 249 -20.72 12.12 0.37
CA ASP A 249 -21.71 13.03 0.97
C ASP A 249 -20.96 14.25 1.54
N VAL A 250 -21.27 14.71 2.76
CA VAL A 250 -20.65 15.88 3.39
C VAL A 250 -19.19 15.69 3.79
N ASP A 251 -18.81 14.50 4.26
CA ASP A 251 -17.44 14.20 4.68
C ASP A 251 -16.52 14.01 3.46
N ALA A 252 -15.33 14.63 3.51
CA ALA A 252 -14.35 14.52 2.44
C ALA A 252 -13.88 13.05 2.28
N ARG A 253 -14.04 12.52 1.07
CA ARG A 253 -13.58 11.19 0.67
C ARG A 253 -12.69 11.32 -0.56
N LEU A 254 -11.42 11.01 -0.38
CA LEU A 254 -10.40 11.28 -1.39
C LEU A 254 -10.22 10.09 -2.32
N GLY A 255 -9.83 10.38 -3.56
CA GLY A 255 -9.25 9.38 -4.45
C GLY A 255 -7.77 9.12 -4.12
N MET A 256 -7.09 8.34 -4.96
CA MET A 256 -5.68 8.00 -4.77
C MET A 256 -4.76 9.23 -4.65
N VAL A 257 -5.11 10.31 -5.35
CA VAL A 257 -4.37 11.57 -5.36
C VAL A 257 -5.26 12.70 -4.84
N ALA A 258 -4.68 13.61 -4.06
CA ALA A 258 -5.33 14.82 -3.55
C ALA A 258 -4.43 16.06 -3.65
N SER A 259 -5.03 17.24 -3.65
CA SER A 259 -4.37 18.57 -3.69
C SER A 259 -3.56 18.87 -4.96
N VAL A 260 -3.71 18.07 -6.01
CA VAL A 260 -3.14 18.32 -7.33
C VAL A 260 -4.17 17.94 -8.39
N GLU A 261 -4.15 18.66 -9.50
CA GLU A 261 -5.04 18.44 -10.66
C GLU A 261 -4.18 18.24 -11.90
N PHE A 262 -4.56 17.28 -12.74
CA PHE A 262 -3.84 16.91 -13.95
C PHE A 262 -4.70 17.21 -15.17
N LEU A 263 -5.81 16.49 -15.33
CA LEU A 263 -6.72 16.73 -16.45
C LEU A 263 -7.57 18.00 -16.21
N PRO A 264 -7.94 18.73 -17.27
CA PRO A 264 -7.66 18.42 -18.68
C PRO A 264 -6.26 18.87 -19.16
N ASP A 265 -5.57 19.73 -18.41
CA ASP A 265 -4.42 20.49 -18.91
C ASP A 265 -3.09 19.71 -18.98
N ARG A 266 -2.93 18.70 -18.14
CA ARG A 266 -1.76 17.82 -18.05
C ARG A 266 -2.21 16.36 -18.12
N GLN A 267 -1.93 15.71 -19.25
CA GLN A 267 -2.26 14.30 -19.43
C GLN A 267 -1.18 13.41 -18.83
N LEU A 268 -1.56 12.58 -17.86
CA LEU A 268 -0.72 11.56 -17.25
C LEU A 268 -1.29 10.18 -17.59
N TRP A 269 -0.90 9.65 -18.74
CA TRP A 269 -1.32 8.32 -19.16
C TRP A 269 -0.44 7.25 -18.53
N SER A 270 -1.06 6.19 -18.00
CA SER A 270 -0.38 5.03 -17.43
C SER A 270 -0.52 3.81 -18.32
N ARG A 271 0.38 2.84 -18.14
CA ARG A 271 0.38 1.57 -18.87
C ARG A 271 0.05 0.43 -17.90
N LEU A 272 -0.96 -0.38 -18.22
CA LEU A 272 -1.21 -1.62 -17.46
C LEU A 272 -0.01 -2.55 -17.62
N LEU A 273 0.58 -2.98 -16.50
CA LEU A 273 1.72 -3.90 -16.44
C LEU A 273 1.28 -5.30 -16.01
N SER A 274 0.36 -5.40 -15.05
CA SER A 274 -0.26 -6.66 -14.69
C SER A 274 -1.66 -6.46 -14.12
N ALA A 275 -2.51 -7.45 -14.30
CA ALA A 275 -3.82 -7.54 -13.68
C ALA A 275 -3.99 -8.96 -13.12
N ARG A 276 -4.35 -9.04 -11.84
CA ARG A 276 -4.64 -10.30 -11.15
C ARG A 276 -6.02 -10.22 -10.51
N ARG A 277 -6.63 -11.38 -10.27
CA ARG A 277 -7.89 -11.50 -9.53
C ARG A 277 -7.73 -12.45 -8.36
N HIS A 278 -8.37 -12.13 -7.25
CA HIS A 278 -8.64 -13.08 -6.19
C HIS A 278 -10.05 -12.82 -5.68
N GLU A 279 -10.93 -13.82 -5.73
CA GLU A 279 -12.37 -13.66 -5.50
C GLU A 279 -12.94 -12.54 -6.40
N ASP A 280 -13.59 -11.54 -5.80
CA ASP A 280 -14.20 -10.40 -6.48
C ASP A 280 -13.30 -9.14 -6.47
N PHE A 281 -12.05 -9.26 -6.03
CA PHE A 281 -11.05 -8.18 -6.02
C PHE A 281 -10.19 -8.22 -7.29
N LEU A 282 -9.88 -7.04 -7.83
CA LEU A 282 -8.89 -6.87 -8.88
C LEU A 282 -7.62 -6.22 -8.31
N PHE A 283 -6.47 -6.77 -8.66
CA PHE A 283 -5.17 -6.29 -8.24
C PHE A 283 -4.41 -5.84 -9.47
N LEU A 284 -4.29 -4.52 -9.61
CA LEU A 284 -3.75 -3.88 -10.81
C LEU A 284 -2.37 -3.33 -10.51
N ARG A 285 -1.48 -3.42 -11.49
CA ARG A 285 -0.17 -2.77 -11.49
C ARG A 285 -0.05 -1.93 -12.75
N TYR A 286 0.20 -0.64 -12.58
CA TYR A 286 0.41 0.31 -13.67
C TYR A 286 1.82 0.88 -13.61
N GLY A 287 2.42 1.07 -14.78
CA GLY A 287 3.63 1.89 -14.94
C GLY A 287 3.23 3.31 -15.28
N LEU A 288 3.86 4.28 -14.64
CA LEU A 288 3.69 5.69 -14.93
C LEU A 288 4.79 6.15 -15.88
N GLY A 289 4.42 6.84 -16.95
CA GLY A 289 5.39 7.47 -17.84
C GLY A 289 6.06 8.65 -17.13
N LYS A 290 7.40 8.71 -17.19
CA LYS A 290 8.13 9.91 -16.79
C LYS A 290 7.86 10.98 -17.86
N SER A 291 7.13 12.02 -17.48
CA SER A 291 6.94 13.22 -18.31
C SER A 291 8.26 13.95 -18.50
#